data_AF-A0A1D6F169-F1
#
_entry.id   AF-A0A1D6F169-F1
#
_cell.length_a   1.000
_cell.length_b   1.000
_cell.length_c   1.000
_cell.angle_alpha   90.00
_cell.angle_beta   90.00
_cell.angle_gamma   90.00
#
_symmetry.space_group_name_H-M   'P 1'
#
loop_
_entity.id
_entity.type
_entity.pdbx_description
1 polymer ?
#
loop_
_entity_poly.entity_id
_entity_poly.type
_entity_poly.pdbx_seq_one_letter_code
_entity_poly.pdbx_strand_id
1 'polypeptide(L)'
;MEKVVVASQAAGDAKGSKVSFGENSPAQAKGYQFGMVAVFDSVEELDAVHGDDNVEEAKTAVRPLLDKVLVVDFVVGPAAADAATPASL
;
A
#
# COMPACT_ATOMS: atom_id res chain seq x y z
N MET A 1 9.91 1.34 13.45
CA MET A 1 8.67 1.77 12.77
C MET A 1 8.79 3.17 12.20
N GLU A 2 9.12 4.19 12.99
CA GLU A 2 9.22 5.60 12.54
C GLU A 2 10.06 5.79 11.27
N LYS A 3 11.25 5.18 11.19
CA LYS A 3 12.12 5.25 10.00
C LYS A 3 11.47 4.67 8.73
N VAL A 4 10.67 3.62 8.86
CA VAL A 4 9.94 3.00 7.73
C VAL A 4 8.83 3.93 7.27
N VAL A 5 8.09 4.50 8.22
CA VAL A 5 7.00 5.45 7.96
C VAL A 5 7.50 6.73 7.29
N VAL A 6 8.66 7.26 7.70
CA VAL A 6 9.26 8.45 7.09
C VAL A 6 9.77 8.15 5.68
N ALA A 7 10.51 7.06 5.48
CA ALA A 7 11.04 6.69 4.17
C ALA A 7 9.92 6.44 3.15
N SER A 8 8.84 5.80 3.59
CA SER A 8 7.71 5.48 2.73
C SER A 8 6.78 6.68 2.46
N GLN A 9 6.60 7.61 3.41
CA GLN A 9 5.91 8.88 3.12
C GLN A 9 6.68 9.74 2.13
N ALA A 10 7.99 9.89 2.32
CA ALA A 10 8.83 10.67 1.42
C ALA A 10 8.78 10.14 -0.03
N ALA A 11 8.74 8.81 -0.20
CA ALA A 11 8.59 8.19 -1.51
C ALA A 11 7.19 8.38 -2.12
N GLY A 12 6.13 8.37 -1.31
CA GLY A 12 4.75 8.55 -1.75
C GLY A 12 4.37 9.99 -2.09
N ASP A 13 4.79 10.95 -1.26
CA ASP A 13 4.53 12.37 -1.47
C ASP A 13 5.21 12.89 -2.75
N ALA A 14 6.36 12.34 -3.11
CA ALA A 14 7.07 12.65 -4.35
C ALA A 14 6.29 12.30 -5.62
N LYS A 15 5.29 11.41 -5.55
CA LYS A 15 4.45 10.99 -6.68
C LYS A 15 2.97 11.38 -6.54
N GLY A 16 2.60 12.15 -5.52
CA GLY A 16 1.20 12.56 -5.29
C GLY A 16 0.29 11.42 -4.82
N SER A 17 0.88 10.28 -4.42
CA SER A 17 0.13 9.11 -3.96
C SER A 17 -0.37 9.31 -2.54
N LYS A 18 -1.60 8.86 -2.26
CA LYS A 18 -2.15 8.91 -0.90
C LYS A 18 -1.63 7.72 -0.11
N VAL A 19 -0.63 7.96 0.74
CA VAL A 19 -0.04 6.92 1.59
C VAL A 19 -0.64 6.97 2.99
N SER A 20 -1.08 5.83 3.49
CA SER A 20 -1.60 5.66 4.85
C SER A 20 -0.85 4.53 5.56
N PHE A 21 -0.61 4.72 6.85
CA PHE A 21 0.05 3.75 7.72
C PHE A 21 -0.87 3.34 8.86
N GLY A 22 -0.85 2.06 9.20
CA GLY A 22 -1.63 1.53 10.32
C GLY A 22 -0.84 0.48 11.09
N GLU A 23 -1.01 0.48 12.41
CA GLU A 23 -0.56 -0.61 13.27
C GLU A 23 -1.58 -1.75 13.23
N ASN A 24 -1.11 -2.99 13.21
CA ASN A 24 -1.99 -4.14 13.13
C ASN A 24 -2.44 -4.61 14.52
N SER A 25 -3.67 -5.11 14.63
CA SER A 25 -4.16 -5.68 15.88
C SER A 25 -3.55 -7.07 16.13
N PRO A 26 -3.05 -7.36 17.34
CA PRO A 26 -2.26 -8.57 17.62
C PRO A 26 -3.00 -9.89 17.39
N ALA A 27 -4.34 -9.91 17.50
CA ALA A 27 -5.14 -11.13 17.42
C ALA A 27 -5.24 -11.74 16.01
N GLN A 28 -5.04 -10.95 14.94
CA GLN A 28 -5.21 -11.40 13.55
C GLN A 28 -4.00 -11.06 12.67
N ALA A 29 -2.94 -10.55 13.28
CA ALA A 29 -1.76 -10.04 12.60
C ALA A 29 -0.98 -11.08 11.79
N LYS A 30 -1.19 -12.39 12.03
CA LYS A 30 -0.40 -13.50 11.42
C LYS A 30 1.12 -13.26 11.50
N GLY A 31 1.58 -12.51 12.50
CA GLY A 31 2.98 -12.12 12.69
C GLY A 31 3.42 -10.81 12.03
N TYR A 32 2.53 -10.04 11.39
CA TYR A 32 2.82 -8.71 10.81
C TYR A 32 2.42 -7.59 11.77
N GLN A 33 3.35 -6.70 12.11
CA GLN A 33 3.14 -5.65 13.12
C GLN A 33 2.43 -4.41 12.57
N PHE A 34 2.64 -4.07 11.31
CA PHE A 34 2.09 -2.87 10.69
C PHE A 34 1.83 -3.07 9.21
N GLY A 35 0.98 -2.23 8.64
CA GLY A 35 0.65 -2.19 7.23
C GLY A 35 0.77 -0.78 6.68
N MET A 36 1.05 -0.70 5.38
CA MET A 36 1.05 0.53 4.60
C MET A 36 0.15 0.32 3.38
N VAL A 37 -0.63 1.33 3.05
CA VAL A 37 -1.46 1.36 1.85
C VAL A 37 -1.12 2.62 1.07
N ALA A 38 -0.79 2.46 -0.21
CA ALA A 38 -0.62 3.56 -1.15
C ALA A 38 -1.69 3.43 -2.23
N VAL A 39 -2.41 4.54 -2.48
CA VAL A 39 -3.43 4.62 -3.53
C VAL A 39 -2.90 5.51 -4.66
N PHE A 40 -3.03 4.98 -5.88
CA PHE A 40 -2.65 5.61 -7.13
C PHE A 40 -3.90 5.83 -7.97
N ASP A 41 -3.90 6.87 -8.80
CA ASP A 41 -5.06 7.19 -9.64
C ASP A 41 -5.12 6.30 -10.88
N SER A 42 -4.01 5.64 -11.24
CA SER A 42 -3.96 4.68 -12.35
C SER A 42 -2.95 3.53 -12.13
N VAL A 43 -3.07 2.49 -12.95
CA VAL A 43 -2.11 1.37 -12.97
C VAL A 43 -0.77 1.83 -13.54
N GLU A 44 -0.76 2.76 -14.50
CA GLU A 44 0.50 3.30 -15.03
C GLU A 44 1.31 4.03 -13.96
N GLU A 45 0.64 4.75 -13.04
CA GLU A 45 1.31 5.38 -11.90
C GLU A 45 1.88 4.36 -10.93
N LEU A 46 1.15 3.27 -10.65
CA LEU A 46 1.65 2.16 -9.83
C LEU A 46 2.86 1.49 -10.47
N ASP A 47 2.83 1.25 -11.79
CA ASP A 47 3.96 0.67 -12.52
C ASP A 47 5.16 1.61 -12.55
N ALA A 48 4.93 2.93 -12.66
CA ALA A 48 5.99 3.93 -12.63
C ALA A 48 6.72 4.02 -11.28
N VAL A 49 6.16 3.46 -10.21
CA VAL A 49 6.83 3.34 -8.89
C VAL A 49 7.88 2.22 -8.93
N HIS A 50 7.67 1.18 -9.74
CA HIS A 50 8.65 0.11 -9.94
C HIS A 50 9.77 0.59 -10.87
N GLY A 51 10.93 0.89 -10.30
CA GLY A 51 12.10 1.41 -11.03
C GLY A 51 12.37 2.91 -10.82
N ASP A 52 11.62 3.56 -9.93
CA ASP A 52 11.97 4.90 -9.47
C ASP A 52 13.13 4.83 -8.47
N ASP A 53 14.21 5.56 -8.74
CA ASP A 53 15.43 5.52 -7.92
C ASP A 53 15.17 5.89 -6.45
N ASN A 54 14.27 6.84 -6.18
CA ASN A 54 13.95 7.23 -4.80
C ASN A 54 13.17 6.14 -4.06
N VAL A 55 12.27 5.47 -4.77
CA VAL A 55 11.49 4.34 -4.23
C VAL A 55 12.39 3.14 -3.98
N GLU A 56 13.29 2.83 -4.91
CA GLU A 56 14.23 1.71 -4.78
C GLU A 56 15.28 1.97 -3.67
N GLU A 57 15.72 3.22 -3.50
CA GLU A 57 16.56 3.62 -2.35
C GLU A 57 15.79 3.47 -1.03
N ALA A 58 14.56 3.95 -0.95
CA ALA A 58 13.71 3.79 0.22
C ALA A 58 13.48 2.31 0.55
N LYS A 59 13.16 1.48 -0.47
CA LYS A 59 13.04 0.01 -0.33
C LYS A 59 14.32 -0.60 0.21
N THR A 60 15.47 -0.20 -0.30
CA THR A 60 16.79 -0.68 0.14
C THR A 60 17.07 -0.31 1.59
N ALA A 61 16.71 0.91 2.00
CA ALA A 61 16.89 1.39 3.37
C ALA A 61 15.95 0.67 4.37
N VAL A 62 14.73 0.34 3.97
CA VAL A 62 13.76 -0.35 4.84
C VAL A 62 13.91 -1.87 4.83
N ARG A 63 14.45 -2.48 3.77
CA ARG A 63 14.65 -3.94 3.65
C ARG A 63 15.35 -4.58 4.86
N PRO A 64 16.46 -4.04 5.40
CA PRO A 64 17.11 -4.63 6.58
C PRO A 64 16.33 -4.43 7.89
N LEU A 65 15.31 -3.58 7.90
CA LEU A 65 14.47 -3.30 9.06
C LEU A 65 13.22 -4.19 9.14
N LEU A 66 13.01 -5.08 8.14
CA LEU A 66 11.80 -5.88 7.99
C LEU A 66 12.13 -7.37 7.96
N ASP A 67 11.62 -8.14 8.92
CA ASP A 67 11.79 -9.60 8.94
C ASP A 67 10.92 -10.32 7.90
N LYS A 68 9.71 -9.78 7.64
CA LYS A 68 8.73 -10.32 6.69
C LYS A 68 8.03 -9.18 5.97
N VAL A 69 7.85 -9.33 4.67
CA VAL A 69 7.18 -8.35 3.81
C VAL A 69 6.16 -9.07 2.94
N LEU A 70 4.93 -8.56 2.92
CA LEU A 70 3.87 -8.96 1.99
C LEU A 70 3.47 -7.72 1.20
N VAL A 71 3.52 -7.81 -0.13
CA VAL A 71 3.08 -6.75 -1.05
C VAL A 71 1.87 -7.27 -1.80
N VAL A 72 0.83 -6.45 -1.90
CA VAL A 72 -0.41 -6.79 -2.60
C VAL A 72 -0.79 -5.61 -3.49
N ASP A 73 -0.66 -5.83 -4.80
CA ASP A 73 -1.09 -4.88 -5.82
C ASP A 73 -2.48 -5.32 -6.32
N PHE A 74 -3.45 -4.41 -6.26
CA PHE A 74 -4.80 -4.70 -6.72
C PHE A 74 -5.48 -3.45 -7.25
N VAL A 75 -6.36 -3.64 -8.23
CA VAL A 75 -7.18 -2.56 -8.80
C VAL A 75 -8.52 -2.55 -8.07
N VAL A 76 -8.90 -1.40 -7.54
CA VAL A 76 -10.24 -1.18 -6.97
C VAL A 76 -11.18 -0.84 -8.12
N GLY A 77 -12.08 -1.77 -8.47
CA GLY A 77 -13.18 -1.48 -9.39
C GLY A 77 -14.18 -0.47 -8.78
N PRO A 78 -15.09 0.11 -9.57
CA PRO A 78 -16.18 0.91 -9.02
C PRO A 78 -16.87 0.08 -7.92
N ALA A 79 -17.09 0.69 -6.75
CA ALA A 79 -17.78 0.05 -5.65
C ALA A 79 -19.06 -0.59 -6.22
N ALA A 80 -19.17 -1.91 -6.15
CA ALA A 80 -20.24 -2.63 -6.81
C ALA A 80 -21.59 -2.04 -6.38
N ALA A 81 -22.20 -1.26 -7.28
CA ALA A 81 -23.61 -0.92 -7.24
C ALA A 81 -24.45 -2.11 -7.75
N ASP A 82 -23.93 -3.35 -7.65
CA ASP A 82 -24.58 -4.60 -8.02
C ASP A 82 -25.05 -5.40 -6.79
N ALA A 83 -25.43 -4.68 -5.74
CA ALA A 83 -26.20 -5.24 -4.63
C ALA A 83 -27.63 -4.66 -4.61
N ALA A 84 -28.35 -4.74 -5.73
CA ALA A 84 -29.83 -4.79 -5.76
C ALA A 84 -30.35 -4.95 -7.20
N THR A 85 -30.32 -6.16 -7.77
CA THR A 85 -31.43 -6.54 -8.65
C THR A 85 -32.59 -6.92 -7.72
N PRO A 86 -33.70 -6.15 -7.63
CA PRO A 86 -34.87 -6.63 -6.92
C PRO A 86 -35.39 -7.84 -7.71
N ALA A 87 -35.31 -9.02 -7.11
CA ALA A 87 -35.94 -10.20 -7.67
C ALA A 87 -37.45 -9.93 -7.75
N SER A 88 -37.96 -9.75 -8.97
CA SER A 88 -39.40 -9.85 -9.22
C SER A 88 -39.83 -11.29 -9.05
N LEU A 89 -40.63 -11.55 -8.02
CA LEU A 89 -41.55 -12.69 -7.91
C LEU A 89 -42.91 -12.15 -7.47
#